data_AF-A0A846RRH5-F1
#
_entry.id   AF-A0A846RRH5-F1
#
_cell.length_a   1.000
_cell.length_b   1.000
_cell.length_c   1.000
_cell.angle_alpha   90.00
_cell.angle_beta   90.00
_cell.angle_gamma   90.00
#
_symmetry.space_group_name_H-M   'P 1'
#
loop_
_entity.id
_entity.type
_entity.pdbx_description
1 polymer ?
#
loop_
_entity_poly.entity_id
_entity_poly.type
_entity_poly.pdbx_seq_one_letter_code
_entity_poly.pdbx_strand_id
1 'polypeptide(L)' 'MAPHPKTILMTLPLGSRVVVRYRIEDGLTDALGDLVARDGVSCTINGRRGAVVVSLDAVIAAKPVPPPPPRRSAVPGRGI' A
#
# COMPACT_ATOMS: atom_id res chain seq x y z
N MET A 1 10.70 4.52 19.13
CA MET A 1 9.60 5.28 18.51
C MET A 1 9.44 4.78 17.09
N ALA A 2 8.30 4.21 16.71
CA ALA A 2 8.06 3.82 15.32
C ALA A 2 8.04 5.09 14.44
N PRO A 3 8.59 5.05 13.21
CA PRO A 3 8.58 6.20 12.33
C PRO A 3 7.14 6.66 12.05
N HIS A 4 6.92 7.98 12.03
CA HIS A 4 5.61 8.55 11.76
C HIS A 4 5.14 8.13 10.35
N PRO A 5 3.87 7.74 10.15
CA PRO A 5 3.39 7.25 8.85
C PRO A 5 3.69 8.20 7.68
N LYS A 6 3.49 9.51 7.89
CA LYS A 6 3.86 10.57 6.94
C LYS A 6 5.32 10.47 6.50
N THR A 7 6.26 10.30 7.43
CA THR A 7 7.69 10.19 7.13
C THR A 7 8.00 8.97 6.27
N ILE A 8 7.34 7.84 6.51
CA ILE A 8 7.51 6.63 5.70
C ILE A 8 7.08 6.91 4.25
N LEU A 9 5.88 7.48 4.07
CA LEU A 9 5.36 7.81 2.74
C LEU A 9 6.23 8.83 2.02
N MET A 10 6.80 9.80 2.74
CA MET A 10 7.68 10.84 2.16
C MET A 10 9.12 10.38 1.88
N THR A 11 9.54 9.23 2.38
CA THR A 11 10.91 8.73 2.14
C THR A 11 10.93 7.58 1.14
N LEU A 12 9.81 6.85 0.99
CA LEU A 12 9.74 5.76 0.02
C LEU A 12 9.83 6.26 -1.43
N PRO A 13 10.56 5.53 -2.29
CA PRO A 13 10.53 5.74 -3.73
C PRO A 13 9.11 5.57 -4.29
N LEU A 14 8.77 6.34 -5.32
CA LEU A 14 7.58 6.04 -6.11
C LEU A 14 7.73 4.66 -6.78
N GLY A 15 6.61 3.94 -6.91
CA GLY A 15 6.57 2.53 -7.32
C GLY A 15 6.78 1.54 -6.17
N SER A 16 7.07 2.00 -4.94
CA SER A 16 7.17 1.11 -3.78
C SER A 16 5.81 0.51 -3.43
N ARG A 17 5.77 -0.80 -3.21
CA ARG A 17 4.58 -1.48 -2.73
C ARG A 17 4.37 -1.19 -1.24
N VAL A 18 3.22 -0.62 -0.90
CA VAL A 18 2.90 -0.17 0.46
C VAL A 18 1.48 -0.56 0.86
N VAL A 19 1.26 -0.71 2.16
CA VAL A 19 -0.09 -0.63 2.72
C VAL A 19 -0.22 0.62 3.58
N VAL A 20 -1.30 1.35 3.36
CA VAL A 20 -1.65 2.59 4.05
C VAL A 20 -3.00 2.39 4.72
N ARG A 21 -3.01 2.48 6.04
CA ARG A 21 -4.23 2.50 6.84
C ARG A 21 -4.65 3.94 7.11
N TYR A 22 -5.88 4.28 6.78
CA TYR A 22 -6.40 5.63 6.94
C TYR A 22 -7.84 5.64 7.47
N ARG A 23 -8.22 6.78 8.06
CA ARG A 23 -9.57 7.04 8.55
C ARG A 23 -10.52 7.38 7.42
N ILE A 24 -11.74 6.89 7.57
CA ILE A 24 -12.94 7.24 6.79
C ILE A 24 -14.06 7.60 7.78
N GLU A 25 -15.18 8.12 7.29
CA GLU A 25 -16.29 8.59 8.15
C GLU A 25 -16.72 7.54 9.19
N ASP A 26 -16.91 6.28 8.76
CA ASP A 26 -17.37 5.19 9.63
C ASP A 26 -16.25 4.22 10.07
N GLY A 27 -14.99 4.66 10.10
CA GLY A 27 -13.92 3.90 10.72
C GLY A 27 -12.58 3.92 9.99
N LEU A 28 -12.01 2.73 9.77
CA LEU A 28 -10.66 2.56 9.25
C LEU A 28 -10.65 1.62 8.05
N THR A 29 -9.85 1.96 7.04
CA THR A 29 -9.66 1.13 5.86
C THR A 29 -8.21 1.13 5.41
N ASP A 30 -7.86 0.13 4.58
CA ASP A 30 -6.52 -0.11 4.11
C ASP A 30 -6.45 0.03 2.57
N ALA A 31 -5.52 0.86 2.09
CA ALA A 31 -5.11 0.91 0.68
C ALA A 31 -3.80 0.12 0.51
N LEU A 32 -3.82 -0.91 -0.33
CA LEU A 32 -2.65 -1.73 -0.67
C LEU A 32 -2.37 -1.62 -2.16
N GLY A 33 -1.15 -1.22 -2.50
CA GLY A 33 -0.74 -1.03 -3.89
C GLY A 33 0.61 -0.34 -4.01
N ASP A 34 0.87 0.22 -5.17
CA ASP A 34 2.11 0.93 -5.44
C ASP A 34 1.93 2.43 -5.16
N LEU A 35 2.89 3.03 -4.47
CA LEU A 35 2.91 4.47 -4.21
C LEU A 35 3.26 5.22 -5.50
N VAL A 36 2.27 5.79 -6.20
CA VAL A 36 2.47 6.38 -7.53
C VAL A 36 2.59 7.90 -7.51
N ALA A 37 2.06 8.56 -6.49
CA ALA A 37 2.22 9.99 -6.29
C ALA A 37 2.21 10.34 -4.79
N ARG A 38 2.86 11.44 -4.44
CA ARG A 38 2.86 11.99 -3.08
C ARG A 38 3.26 13.45 -3.07
N ASP A 39 2.69 14.18 -2.13
CA ASP A 39 3.02 15.57 -1.85
C ASP A 39 2.95 15.83 -0.33
N GLY A 40 2.96 17.10 0.10
CA GLY A 40 2.94 17.47 1.52
C GLY A 40 1.62 17.20 2.26
N VAL A 41 0.53 16.93 1.54
CA VAL A 41 -0.83 16.78 2.05
C VAL A 41 -1.47 15.43 1.72
N SER A 42 -1.06 14.77 0.63
CA SER A 42 -1.68 13.55 0.14
C SER A 42 -0.68 12.55 -0.44
N CYS A 43 -1.12 11.30 -0.56
CA CYS A 43 -0.44 10.28 -1.36
C CYS A 43 -1.45 9.48 -2.18
N THR A 44 -1.02 8.98 -3.34
CA THR A 44 -1.84 8.15 -4.23
C THR A 44 -1.28 6.74 -4.29
N ILE A 45 -2.12 5.77 -3.97
CA ILE A 45 -1.81 4.34 -4.03
C ILE A 45 -2.53 3.71 -5.21
N ASN A 46 -1.78 3.19 -6.18
CA ASN A 46 -2.34 2.43 -7.28
C ASN A 46 -2.60 0.99 -6.85
N GLY A 47 -3.85 0.69 -6.49
CA GLY A 47 -4.29 -0.64 -6.08
C GLY A 47 -4.91 -1.44 -7.21
N ARG A 48 -5.23 -2.71 -6.94
CA ARG A 48 -5.85 -3.61 -7.93
C ARG A 48 -7.17 -3.08 -8.52
N ARG A 49 -7.93 -2.31 -7.74
CA ARG A 49 -9.24 -1.75 -8.13
C ARG A 49 -9.15 -0.33 -8.69
N GLY A 50 -7.95 0.20 -8.88
CA GLY A 50 -7.69 1.58 -9.29
C GLY A 50 -6.89 2.38 -8.27
N ALA A 51 -6.64 3.64 -8.61
CA ALA A 51 -5.91 4.57 -7.77
C ALA A 51 -6.77 5.09 -6.61
N VAL A 52 -6.19 5.15 -5.42
CA VAL A 52 -6.81 5.70 -4.21
C VAL A 52 -5.95 6.87 -3.72
N VAL A 53 -6.55 8.06 -3.63
CA VAL A 53 -5.92 9.25 -3.05
C VAL A 53 -6.26 9.28 -1.56
N VAL A 54 -5.23 9.41 -0.73
CA VAL A 54 -5.35 9.40 0.73
C VAL A 54 -4.74 10.66 1.30
N SER A 55 -5.49 11.41 2.11
CA SER A 55 -4.95 12.54 2.88
C SER A 55 -3.99 12.03 3.95
N LEU A 56 -2.81 12.66 4.05
CA LEU A 56 -1.78 12.29 5.03
C LEU A 56 -2.25 12.50 6.47
N ASP A 57 -3.19 13.40 6.71
CA ASP A 57 -3.76 13.65 8.04
C ASP A 57 -4.73 12.55 8.48
N ALA A 58 -5.30 11.82 7.52
CA ALA A 58 -6.13 10.65 7.78
C ALA A 58 -5.31 9.36 8.00
N VAL A 59 -4.02 9.35 7.60
CA VAL A 59 -3.16 8.17 7.70
C VAL A 59 -2.79 7.88 9.15
N ILE A 60 -3.11 6.68 9.61
CA ILE A 60 -2.76 6.21 10.95
C ILE A 60 -1.61 5.21 10.96
N ALA A 61 -1.39 4.50 9.86
CA ALA A 61 -0.25 3.60 9.69
C ALA A 61 0.14 3.47 8.23
N ALA A 62 1.45 3.39 7.98
CA ALA A 62 2.00 3.08 6.67
C ALA A 62 3.13 2.07 6.86
N LYS A 63 3.22 1.07 5.98
CA LYS A 63 4.38 0.19 5.93
C LYS A 63 4.69 -0.24 4.50
N PRO A 64 5.99 -0.31 4.12
CA PRO A 64 6.38 -1.02 2.91
C PRO A 64 6.02 -2.50 3.06
N VAL A 65 5.58 -3.12 1.97
CA VAL A 65 5.26 -4.55 1.93
C VAL A 65 6.09 -5.24 0.85
N PRO A 66 6.54 -6.47 1.09
CA PRO A 66 7.27 -7.21 0.07
C PRO A 66 6.42 -7.44 -1.19
N PRO A 67 7.06 -7.64 -2.36
CA PRO A 67 6.36 -8.06 -3.56
C PRO A 67 5.57 -9.35 -3.29
N PRO A 68 4.44 -9.56 -4.00
CA PRO A 68 3.65 -10.76 -3.79
C PRO A 68 4.52 -11.99 -4.11
N PRO A 69 4.43 -13.06 -3.29
CA PRO A 69 5.25 -14.24 -3.50
C PRO A 69 5.03 -14.81 -4.91
N PRO A 70 6.07 -15.37 -5.54
CA PRO A 70 5.94 -15.98 -6.86
C PRO A 70 4.85 -17.06 -6.82
N ARG A 71 3.97 -17.07 -7.84
CA ARG A 71 2.88 -18.04 -7.92
C ARG A 71 3.50 -19.44 -8.04
N ARG A 72 3.15 -20.35 -7.13
CA ARG A 72 3.52 -21.76 -7.23
C ARG A 72 2.80 -22.35 -8.44
N SER A 73 3.54 -22.70 -9.49
CA SER A 73 2.99 -23.43 -10.63
C SER A 73 2.33 -24.71 -10.14
N ALA A 74 1.06 -24.93 -10.50
CA ALA A 74 0.39 -26.19 -10.24
C ALA A 74 1.19 -27.29 -10.95
N VAL A 75 1.65 -28.29 -10.20
CA VAL A 75 2.26 -29.49 -10.79
C VAL A 75 1.15 -30.17 -11.61
N PRO A 76 1.34 -30.44 -12.91
CA PRO A 76 0.36 -31.19 -13.68
C PRO A 76 0.16 -32.54 -13.02
N GLY A 77 -1.11 -32.88 -12.75
CA GLY A 77 -1.50 -34.13 -12.12
C GLY A 77 -0.89 -35.32 -12.88
N ARG A 78 -0.22 -36.19 -12.12
CA ARG A 78 0.36 -37.42 -12.62
C ARG A 78 -0.78 -38.38 -12.99
N GLY A 79 -1.07 -38.48 -14.28
CA GLY A 79 -1.84 -39.59 -14.83
C GLY A 79 -0.95 -40.82 -14.94
N ILE A 80 -1.30 -41.89 -14.23
CA ILE A 80 -1.17 -43.29 -14.64
C ILE A 80 -2.40 -44.04 -14.13
#